data_AF-A0A661K3M4-F1
#
_entry.id   AF-A0A661K3M4-F1
#
_cell.length_a   1.000
_cell.length_b   1.000
_cell.length_c   1.000
_cell.angle_alpha   90.00
_cell.angle_beta   90.00
_cell.angle_gamma   90.00
#
_symmetry.space_group_name_H-M   'P 1'
#
loop_
_entity.id
_entity.type
_entity.pdbx_description
1 polymer ?
#
loop_
_entity_poly.entity_id
_entity_poly.type
_entity_poly.pdbx_seq_one_letter_code
_entity_poly.pdbx_strand_id
1 'polypeptide(L)'
;MNYMVTTVLYVLVGLLAGVGIGVLIHKRYTSGRLSAAAQECKRMIENAKREAESIKKEALLQAKDTLFQMKADFEKETRERKKELQTLEKRLIQKEENLEKKAENLENRETNLGRREKAIMQQEKLIEKKEQELNELLEKQRVQLESIAGISSQEAKEMLIKAMENEARHEAAKLMKRIEMEAKENADKKAKNILALAIKRYAGDYVAEKTVSVVNLPNEEMKGRIIGREGRNIRAIEASTGI
;
A
#
# COMPACT_ATOMS: atom_id res chain seq x y z
N MET A 1 44.05 148.58 -43.31
CA MET A 1 44.26 147.84 -42.04
C MET A 1 42.96 147.37 -41.39
N ASN A 2 41.87 148.15 -41.40
CA ASN A 2 40.60 147.78 -40.73
C ASN A 2 39.85 146.55 -41.31
N TYR A 3 39.90 146.29 -42.62
CA TYR A 3 39.20 145.15 -43.23
C TYR A 3 39.80 143.79 -42.88
N MET A 4 41.13 143.71 -42.68
CA MET A 4 41.79 142.44 -42.34
C MET A 4 41.45 142.01 -40.91
N VAL A 5 41.36 142.96 -39.98
CA VAL A 5 41.00 142.72 -38.57
C VAL A 5 39.54 142.27 -38.42
N THR A 6 38.60 142.88 -39.16
CA THR A 6 37.19 142.46 -39.14
C THR A 6 36.99 141.06 -39.74
N THR A 7 37.72 140.72 -40.80
CA THR A 7 37.62 139.38 -41.42
C THR A 7 38.15 138.29 -40.48
N VAL A 8 39.27 138.54 -39.78
CA VAL A 8 39.80 137.62 -38.76
C VAL A 8 38.83 137.46 -37.60
N LEU A 9 38.17 138.53 -37.15
CA LEU A 9 37.17 138.48 -36.09
C LEU A 9 35.96 137.61 -36.47
N TYR A 10 35.44 137.73 -37.69
CA TYR A 10 34.33 136.89 -38.17
C TYR A 10 34.70 135.41 -38.28
N VAL A 11 35.92 135.10 -38.72
CA VAL A 11 36.42 133.70 -38.75
C VAL A 11 36.53 133.14 -37.33
N LEU A 12 37.01 133.92 -36.37
CA LEU A 12 37.15 133.51 -34.97
C LEU A 12 35.78 133.29 -34.30
N VAL A 13 34.81 134.17 -34.56
CA VAL A 13 33.42 134.01 -34.09
C VAL A 13 32.75 132.81 -34.75
N GLY A 14 32.96 132.58 -36.06
CA GLY A 14 32.45 131.41 -36.76
C GLY A 14 33.04 130.09 -36.24
N LEU A 15 34.33 130.08 -35.90
CA LEU A 15 35.02 128.91 -35.35
C LEU A 15 34.56 128.62 -33.91
N LEU A 16 34.39 129.66 -33.07
CA LEU A 16 33.82 129.53 -31.74
C LEU A 16 32.36 129.06 -31.77
N ALA A 17 31.55 129.59 -32.70
CA ALA A 17 30.17 129.14 -32.90
C ALA A 17 30.11 127.69 -33.41
N GLY A 18 31.00 127.31 -34.34
CA GLY A 18 31.11 125.94 -34.85
C GLY A 18 31.52 124.92 -33.78
N VAL A 19 32.51 125.26 -32.94
CA VAL A 19 32.90 124.43 -31.79
C VAL A 19 31.78 124.35 -30.75
N GLY A 20 31.10 125.47 -30.46
CA GLY A 20 29.95 125.51 -29.56
C GLY A 20 28.81 124.59 -30.01
N ILE A 21 28.43 124.68 -31.29
CA ILE A 21 27.40 123.83 -31.91
C ILE A 21 27.87 122.37 -31.96
N GLY A 22 29.13 122.11 -32.32
CA GLY A 22 29.72 120.78 -32.37
C GLY A 22 29.72 120.08 -31.00
N VAL A 23 30.08 120.79 -29.93
CA VAL A 23 30.02 120.29 -28.55
C VAL A 23 28.57 120.05 -28.11
N LEU A 24 27.63 120.91 -28.51
CA LEU A 24 26.20 120.75 -28.20
C LEU A 24 25.59 119.52 -28.88
N ILE A 25 25.89 119.32 -30.18
CA ILE A 25 25.45 118.15 -30.95
C ILE A 25 26.11 116.88 -30.41
N HIS A 26 27.42 116.90 -30.14
CA HIS A 26 28.13 115.76 -29.56
C HIS A 26 27.57 115.42 -28.18
N LYS A 27 27.36 116.41 -27.30
CA LYS A 27 26.76 116.20 -25.98
C LYS A 27 25.37 115.60 -26.08
N ARG A 28 24.52 116.08 -27.02
CA ARG A 28 23.15 115.57 -27.24
C ARG A 28 23.13 114.15 -27.83
N TYR A 29 24.03 113.84 -28.75
CA TYR A 29 24.13 112.51 -29.37
C TYR A 29 24.70 111.48 -28.39
N THR A 30 25.76 111.84 -27.65
CA THR A 30 26.38 111.00 -26.63
C THR A 30 25.44 110.80 -25.43
N SER A 31 24.72 111.84 -24.99
CA SER A 31 23.69 111.70 -23.95
C SER A 31 22.50 110.84 -24.42
N GLY A 32 22.12 110.96 -25.69
CA GLY A 32 21.06 110.13 -26.29
C GLY A 32 21.44 108.65 -26.34
N ARG A 33 22.66 108.33 -26.78
CA ARG A 33 23.20 106.95 -26.75
C ARG A 33 23.33 106.40 -25.33
N LEU A 34 23.80 107.22 -24.38
CA LEU A 34 23.92 106.82 -22.97
C LEU A 34 22.54 106.55 -22.36
N SER A 35 21.53 107.38 -22.68
CA SER A 35 20.15 107.18 -22.24
C SER A 35 19.52 105.93 -22.88
N ALA A 36 19.77 105.68 -24.17
CA ALA A 36 19.31 104.48 -24.86
C ALA A 36 19.93 103.21 -24.28
N ALA A 37 21.25 103.19 -24.07
CA ALA A 37 21.95 102.07 -23.43
C ALA A 37 21.47 101.86 -21.99
N ALA A 38 21.27 102.92 -21.21
CA ALA A 38 20.70 102.82 -19.86
C ALA A 38 19.27 102.26 -19.88
N GLN A 39 18.46 102.61 -20.88
CA GLN A 39 17.11 102.09 -21.04
C GLN A 39 17.10 100.62 -21.47
N GLU A 40 18.03 100.20 -22.33
CA GLU A 40 18.23 98.79 -22.68
C GLU A 40 18.70 97.97 -21.48
N CYS A 41 19.68 98.45 -20.71
CA CYS A 41 20.10 97.78 -19.47
C CYS A 41 18.93 97.65 -18.48
N LYS A 42 18.11 98.71 -18.32
CA LYS A 42 16.90 98.65 -17.49
C LYS A 42 15.91 97.60 -17.99
N ARG A 43 15.64 97.55 -19.30
CA ARG A 43 14.78 96.52 -19.91
C ARG A 43 15.34 95.12 -19.73
N MET A 44 16.66 94.94 -19.90
CA MET A 44 17.32 93.65 -19.70
C MET A 44 17.21 93.17 -18.25
N ILE A 45 17.42 94.06 -17.27
CA ILE A 45 17.25 93.75 -15.85
C ILE A 45 15.78 93.43 -15.54
N GLU A 46 14.83 94.18 -16.11
CA GLU A 46 13.41 93.93 -15.91
C GLU A 46 12.97 92.59 -16.50
N ASN A 47 13.43 92.26 -17.71
CA ASN A 47 13.18 90.96 -18.35
C ASN A 47 13.81 89.83 -17.54
N ALA A 48 15.08 89.96 -17.11
CA ALA A 48 15.74 88.97 -16.28
C ALA A 48 14.99 88.75 -14.94
N LYS A 49 14.44 89.80 -14.33
CA LYS A 49 13.59 89.68 -13.14
C LYS A 49 12.29 88.94 -13.42
N ARG A 50 11.61 89.25 -14.54
CA ARG A 50 10.37 88.56 -14.95
C ARG A 50 10.62 87.09 -15.25
N GLU A 51 11.71 86.77 -15.95
CA GLU A 51 12.13 85.40 -16.22
C GLU A 51 12.45 84.65 -14.92
N ALA A 52 13.21 85.25 -14.01
CA ALA A 52 13.50 84.65 -12.70
C ALA A 52 12.23 84.39 -11.88
N GLU A 53 11.26 85.32 -11.89
CA GLU A 53 9.96 85.11 -11.26
C GLU A 53 9.15 83.99 -11.92
N SER A 54 9.19 83.90 -13.26
CA SER A 54 8.53 82.82 -14.02
C SER A 54 9.14 81.46 -13.68
N ILE A 55 10.46 81.34 -13.72
CA ILE A 55 11.19 80.12 -13.35
C ILE A 55 10.87 79.71 -11.92
N LYS A 56 10.84 80.67 -10.97
CA LYS A 56 10.49 80.38 -9.58
C LYS A 56 9.05 79.88 -9.44
N LYS A 57 8.09 80.47 -10.16
CA LYS A 57 6.69 80.03 -10.16
C LYS A 57 6.54 78.65 -10.78
N GLU A 58 7.21 78.40 -11.90
CA GLU A 58 7.20 77.11 -12.58
C GLU A 58 7.83 76.00 -11.72
N ALA A 59 8.99 76.27 -11.11
CA ALA A 59 9.63 75.34 -10.18
C ALA A 59 8.74 75.05 -8.96
N LEU A 60 8.04 76.05 -8.42
CA LEU A 60 7.08 75.85 -7.33
C LEU A 60 5.85 75.04 -7.76
N LEU A 61 5.36 75.22 -8.99
CA LEU A 61 4.26 74.43 -9.54
C LEU A 61 4.69 72.98 -9.77
N GLN A 62 5.85 72.74 -10.40
CA GLN A 62 6.41 71.41 -10.58
C GLN A 62 6.66 70.71 -9.23
N ALA A 63 7.18 71.43 -8.23
CA ALA A 63 7.35 70.90 -6.89
C ALA A 63 6.00 70.52 -6.23
N LYS A 64 4.95 71.31 -6.44
CA LYS A 64 3.61 70.96 -5.96
C LYS A 64 3.03 69.76 -6.69
N ASP A 65 3.15 69.71 -8.02
CA ASP A 65 2.63 68.60 -8.82
C ASP A 65 3.31 67.28 -8.47
N THR A 66 4.64 67.29 -8.32
CA THR A 66 5.40 66.11 -7.85
C THR A 66 5.00 65.70 -6.44
N LEU A 67 4.83 66.64 -5.50
CA LEU A 67 4.32 66.33 -4.16
C LEU A 67 2.90 65.73 -4.20
N PHE A 68 2.01 66.24 -5.05
CA PHE A 68 0.67 65.68 -5.22
C PHE A 68 0.70 64.27 -5.82
N GLN A 69 1.54 64.03 -6.82
CA GLN A 69 1.73 62.71 -7.41
C GLN A 69 2.27 61.73 -6.37
N MET A 70 3.35 62.08 -5.67
CA MET A 70 3.92 61.27 -4.60
C MET A 70 2.89 60.95 -3.50
N LYS A 71 2.06 61.92 -3.13
CA LYS A 71 1.00 61.71 -2.15
C LYS A 71 -0.08 60.75 -2.68
N ALA A 72 -0.49 60.90 -3.93
CA ALA A 72 -1.48 60.01 -4.54
C ALA A 72 -0.97 58.57 -4.66
N ASP A 73 0.30 58.39 -5.06
CA ASP A 73 0.94 57.08 -5.14
C ASP A 73 1.06 56.44 -3.75
N PHE A 74 1.48 57.22 -2.75
CA PHE A 74 1.56 56.74 -1.36
C PHE A 74 0.19 56.33 -0.80
N GLU A 75 -0.87 57.11 -1.06
CA GLU A 75 -2.23 56.78 -0.64
C GLU A 75 -2.73 55.51 -1.33
N LYS A 76 -2.40 55.32 -2.61
CA LYS A 76 -2.73 54.12 -3.37
C LYS A 76 -2.02 52.89 -2.81
N GLU A 77 -0.70 52.96 -2.63
CA GLU A 77 0.11 51.86 -2.07
C GLU A 77 -0.36 51.51 -0.65
N THR A 78 -0.60 52.51 0.20
CA THR A 78 -1.13 52.31 1.55
C THR A 78 -2.49 51.60 1.51
N ARG A 79 -3.36 51.97 0.58
CA ARG A 79 -4.67 51.34 0.42
C ARG A 79 -4.56 49.89 -0.05
N GLU A 80 -3.68 49.61 -1.01
CA GLU A 80 -3.40 48.25 -1.49
C GLU A 80 -2.84 47.39 -0.37
N ARG A 81 -1.82 47.89 0.34
CA ARG A 81 -1.23 47.19 1.48
C ARG A 81 -2.24 46.91 2.59
N LYS A 82 -3.12 47.87 2.88
CA LYS A 82 -4.20 47.67 3.86
C LYS A 82 -5.16 46.56 3.44
N LYS A 83 -5.52 46.48 2.14
CA LYS A 83 -6.36 45.39 1.62
C LYS A 83 -5.66 44.04 1.74
N GLU A 84 -4.39 43.95 1.37
CA GLU A 84 -3.58 42.73 1.52
C GLU A 84 -3.55 42.26 2.97
N LEU A 85 -3.26 43.17 3.91
CA LEU A 85 -3.25 42.85 5.34
C LEU A 85 -4.60 42.33 5.81
N GLN A 86 -5.71 42.98 5.44
CA GLN A 86 -7.06 42.50 5.76
C GLN A 86 -7.35 41.10 5.19
N THR A 87 -6.86 40.80 3.99
CA THR A 87 -7.03 39.47 3.39
C THR A 87 -6.20 38.40 4.10
N LEU A 88 -4.99 38.75 4.54
CA LEU A 88 -4.13 37.86 5.31
C LEU A 88 -4.72 37.61 6.70
N GLU A 89 -5.22 38.64 7.36
CA GLU A 89 -5.90 38.57 8.65
C GLU A 89 -7.12 37.64 8.58
N LYS A 90 -7.99 37.82 7.58
CA LYS A 90 -9.14 36.91 7.37
C LYS A 90 -8.70 35.45 7.16
N ARG A 91 -7.63 35.22 6.41
CA ARG A 91 -7.08 33.87 6.19
C ARG A 91 -6.49 33.28 7.48
N LEU A 92 -5.86 34.10 8.32
CA LEU A 92 -5.32 33.69 9.61
C LEU A 92 -6.45 33.31 10.58
N ILE A 93 -7.46 34.17 10.74
CA ILE A 93 -8.64 33.88 11.57
C ILE A 93 -9.31 32.58 11.12
N GLN A 94 -9.51 32.39 9.80
CA GLN A 94 -10.10 31.14 9.30
C GLN A 94 -9.24 29.91 9.60
N LYS A 95 -7.90 30.04 9.58
CA LYS A 95 -7.00 28.96 9.96
C LYS A 95 -7.05 28.68 11.46
N GLU A 96 -7.11 29.72 12.30
CA GLU A 96 -7.26 29.59 13.75
C GLU A 96 -8.55 28.88 14.11
N GLU A 97 -9.70 29.29 13.58
CA GLU A 97 -10.98 28.62 13.79
C GLU A 97 -10.94 27.14 13.37
N ASN A 98 -10.26 26.83 12.25
CA ASN A 98 -10.11 25.45 11.78
C ASN A 98 -9.19 24.62 12.69
N LEU A 99 -8.17 25.25 13.28
CA LEU A 99 -7.28 24.59 14.23
C LEU A 99 -7.98 24.36 15.57
N GLU A 100 -8.75 25.32 16.06
CA GLU A 100 -9.58 25.18 17.26
C GLU A 100 -10.59 24.03 17.13
N LYS A 101 -11.34 23.98 16.01
CA LYS A 101 -12.24 22.85 15.73
C LYS A 101 -11.52 21.51 15.68
N LYS A 102 -10.29 21.46 15.16
CA LYS A 102 -9.49 20.23 15.15
C LYS A 102 -9.04 19.84 16.56
N ALA A 103 -8.64 20.82 17.37
CA ALA A 103 -8.25 20.60 18.76
C ALA A 103 -9.43 20.07 19.58
N GLU A 104 -10.60 20.68 19.47
CA GLU A 104 -11.83 20.21 20.15
C GLU A 104 -12.21 18.79 19.73
N ASN A 105 -12.13 18.47 18.43
CA ASN A 105 -12.37 17.11 17.95
C ASN A 105 -11.36 16.08 18.48
N LEU A 106 -10.08 16.47 18.62
CA LEU A 106 -9.06 15.61 19.20
C LEU A 106 -9.30 15.39 20.69
N GLU A 107 -9.63 16.42 21.45
CA GLU A 107 -9.96 16.33 22.87
C GLU A 107 -11.20 15.44 23.12
N ASN A 108 -12.24 15.61 22.31
CA ASN A 108 -13.43 14.73 22.34
C ASN A 108 -13.08 13.27 22.01
N ARG A 109 -12.13 13.04 21.10
CA ARG A 109 -11.67 11.68 20.77
C ARG A 109 -10.85 11.09 21.91
N GLU A 110 -9.97 11.86 22.51
CA GLU A 110 -9.13 11.44 23.64
C GLU A 110 -9.97 11.09 24.87
N THR A 111 -10.94 11.93 25.22
CA THR A 111 -11.87 11.64 26.32
C THR A 111 -12.69 10.38 26.08
N ASN A 112 -13.17 10.16 24.85
CA ASN A 112 -13.89 8.94 24.48
C ASN A 112 -12.99 7.69 24.52
N LEU A 113 -11.74 7.80 24.08
CA LEU A 113 -10.76 6.72 24.17
C LEU A 113 -10.45 6.40 25.63
N GLY A 114 -10.20 7.39 26.48
CA GLY A 114 -9.95 7.18 27.91
C GLY A 114 -11.15 6.55 28.64
N ARG A 115 -12.39 6.87 28.24
CA ARG A 115 -13.60 6.19 28.75
C ARG A 115 -13.65 4.72 28.33
N ARG A 116 -13.35 4.44 27.06
CA ARG A 116 -13.30 3.06 26.53
C ARG A 116 -12.21 2.23 27.20
N GLU A 117 -11.03 2.79 27.37
CA GLU A 117 -9.90 2.13 28.04
C GLU A 117 -10.26 1.76 29.48
N LYS A 118 -10.87 2.70 30.23
CA LYS A 118 -11.37 2.40 31.60
C LYS A 118 -12.43 1.29 31.60
N ALA A 119 -13.35 1.29 30.63
CA ALA A 119 -14.38 0.26 30.52
C ALA A 119 -13.78 -1.12 30.20
N ILE A 120 -12.81 -1.19 29.28
CA ILE A 120 -12.08 -2.42 28.95
C ILE A 120 -11.33 -2.94 30.17
N MET A 121 -10.58 -2.07 30.87
CA MET A 121 -9.83 -2.45 32.06
C MET A 121 -10.75 -2.98 33.19
N GLN A 122 -11.97 -2.45 33.32
CA GLN A 122 -12.97 -2.99 34.24
C GLN A 122 -13.50 -4.35 33.80
N GLN A 123 -13.75 -4.55 32.50
CA GLN A 123 -14.17 -5.83 31.95
C GLN A 123 -13.10 -6.91 32.09
N GLU A 124 -11.83 -6.58 31.81
CA GLU A 124 -10.70 -7.49 31.99
C GLU A 124 -10.61 -7.98 33.43
N LYS A 125 -10.69 -7.07 34.41
CA LYS A 125 -10.71 -7.43 35.83
C LYS A 125 -11.91 -8.31 36.23
N LEU A 126 -13.07 -8.09 35.62
CA LEU A 126 -14.25 -8.92 35.85
C LEU A 126 -14.09 -10.32 35.24
N ILE A 127 -13.50 -10.41 34.05
CA ILE A 127 -13.22 -11.67 33.37
C ILE A 127 -12.20 -12.47 34.18
N GLU A 128 -11.11 -11.85 34.61
CA GLU A 128 -10.06 -12.49 35.41
C GLU A 128 -10.62 -13.07 36.72
N LYS A 129 -11.50 -12.32 37.41
CA LYS A 129 -12.20 -12.83 38.60
C LYS A 129 -13.09 -14.03 38.29
N LYS A 130 -13.88 -13.96 37.21
CA LYS A 130 -14.76 -15.07 36.80
C LYS A 130 -13.97 -16.30 36.42
N GLU A 131 -12.81 -16.13 35.78
CA GLU A 131 -11.92 -17.23 35.41
C GLU A 131 -11.36 -17.93 36.66
N GLN A 132 -10.95 -17.16 37.66
CA GLN A 132 -10.53 -17.69 38.96
C GLN A 132 -11.66 -18.46 39.66
N GLU A 133 -12.85 -17.86 39.74
CA GLU A 133 -14.04 -18.50 40.34
C GLU A 133 -14.42 -19.80 39.60
N LEU A 134 -14.35 -19.80 38.26
CA LEU A 134 -14.64 -20.97 37.44
C LEU A 134 -13.62 -22.09 37.67
N ASN A 135 -12.32 -21.76 37.74
CA ASN A 135 -11.27 -22.74 38.01
C ASN A 135 -11.44 -23.36 39.41
N GLU A 136 -11.77 -22.55 40.42
CA GLU A 136 -12.09 -23.06 41.76
C GLU A 136 -13.32 -23.98 41.76
N LEU A 137 -14.38 -23.60 41.02
CA LEU A 137 -15.59 -24.39 40.91
C LEU A 137 -15.32 -25.73 40.21
N LEU A 138 -14.55 -25.71 39.11
CA LEU A 138 -14.15 -26.91 38.37
C LEU A 138 -13.37 -27.87 39.27
N GLU A 139 -12.43 -27.36 40.08
CA GLU A 139 -11.70 -28.23 41.00
C GLU A 139 -12.58 -28.78 42.13
N LYS A 140 -13.49 -27.97 42.69
CA LYS A 140 -14.48 -28.46 43.66
C LYS A 140 -15.35 -29.55 43.06
N GLN A 141 -15.83 -29.35 41.83
CA GLN A 141 -16.67 -30.32 41.13
C GLN A 141 -15.90 -31.61 40.82
N ARG A 142 -14.63 -31.50 40.42
CA ARG A 142 -13.76 -32.65 40.22
C ARG A 142 -13.56 -33.45 41.49
N VAL A 143 -13.23 -32.79 42.60
CA VAL A 143 -13.07 -33.45 43.92
C VAL A 143 -14.37 -34.11 44.38
N GLN A 144 -15.53 -33.46 44.18
CA GLN A 144 -16.82 -34.07 44.50
C GLN A 144 -17.12 -35.29 43.63
N LEU A 145 -16.84 -35.24 42.33
CA LEU A 145 -17.01 -36.38 41.44
C LEU A 145 -16.10 -37.55 41.82
N GLU A 146 -14.83 -37.28 42.16
CA GLU A 146 -13.89 -38.29 42.68
C GLU A 146 -14.42 -38.91 43.98
N SER A 147 -14.98 -38.09 44.88
CA SER A 147 -15.58 -38.57 46.14
C SER A 147 -16.84 -39.41 45.94
N ILE A 148 -17.72 -39.04 44.99
CA ILE A 148 -18.96 -39.78 44.70
C ILE A 148 -18.65 -41.10 43.99
N ALA A 149 -17.71 -41.06 43.03
CA ALA A 149 -17.28 -42.26 42.32
C ALA A 149 -16.50 -43.22 43.24
N GLY A 150 -15.98 -42.74 44.37
CA GLY A 150 -15.17 -43.51 45.31
C GLY A 150 -13.80 -43.90 44.75
N ILE A 151 -13.42 -43.32 43.60
CA ILE A 151 -12.20 -43.57 42.85
C ILE A 151 -11.72 -42.25 42.25
N SER A 152 -10.41 -42.03 42.25
CA SER A 152 -9.81 -40.83 41.65
C SER A 152 -9.93 -40.85 40.12
N SER A 153 -9.84 -39.68 39.47
CA SER A 153 -9.84 -39.59 38.00
C SER A 153 -8.71 -40.42 37.36
N GLN A 154 -7.56 -40.48 38.03
CA GLN A 154 -6.41 -41.27 37.60
C GLN A 154 -6.69 -42.78 37.71
N GLU A 155 -7.28 -43.24 38.82
CA GLU A 155 -7.67 -44.65 39.00
C GLU A 155 -8.76 -45.07 38.02
N ALA A 156 -9.74 -44.21 37.74
CA ALA A 156 -10.77 -44.47 36.73
C ALA A 156 -10.16 -44.65 35.33
N LYS A 157 -9.18 -43.80 34.97
CA LYS A 157 -8.44 -43.91 33.71
C LYS A 157 -7.65 -45.22 33.64
N GLU A 158 -6.96 -45.59 34.71
CA GLU A 158 -6.21 -46.86 34.76
C GLU A 158 -7.11 -48.09 34.67
N MET A 159 -8.28 -48.06 35.34
CA MET A 159 -9.26 -49.15 35.23
C MET A 159 -9.82 -49.28 33.81
N LEU A 160 -10.13 -48.16 33.14
CA LEU A 160 -10.60 -48.19 31.76
C LEU A 160 -9.54 -48.78 30.82
N ILE A 161 -8.28 -48.35 30.97
CA ILE A 161 -7.16 -48.88 30.18
C ILE A 161 -7.00 -50.38 30.40
N LYS A 162 -7.02 -50.85 31.66
CA LYS A 162 -6.93 -52.28 31.98
C LYS A 162 -8.11 -53.09 31.43
N ALA A 163 -9.33 -52.54 31.48
CA ALA A 163 -10.51 -53.20 30.93
C ALA A 163 -10.39 -53.37 29.41
N MET A 164 -10.00 -52.30 28.70
CA MET A 164 -9.73 -52.35 27.26
C MET A 164 -8.61 -53.33 26.90
N GLU A 165 -7.54 -53.38 27.68
CA GLU A 165 -6.45 -54.33 27.46
C GLU A 165 -6.92 -55.79 27.61
N ASN A 166 -7.72 -56.08 28.63
CA ASN A 166 -8.28 -57.41 28.86
C ASN A 166 -9.24 -57.83 27.75
N GLU A 167 -10.09 -56.91 27.27
CA GLU A 167 -11.00 -57.15 26.15
C GLU A 167 -10.23 -57.45 24.86
N ALA A 168 -9.21 -56.63 24.54
CA ALA A 168 -8.35 -56.84 23.39
C ALA A 168 -7.63 -58.20 23.45
N ARG A 169 -7.13 -58.61 24.61
CA ARG A 169 -6.51 -59.94 24.81
C ARG A 169 -7.52 -61.08 24.60
N HIS A 170 -8.75 -60.90 25.06
CA HIS A 170 -9.80 -61.92 24.89
C HIS A 170 -10.20 -62.10 23.42
N GLU A 171 -10.37 -61.01 22.68
CA GLU A 171 -10.67 -61.06 21.25
C GLU A 171 -9.51 -61.62 20.43
N ALA A 172 -8.25 -61.28 20.78
CA ALA A 172 -7.07 -61.88 20.17
C ALA A 172 -7.03 -63.40 20.39
N ALA A 173 -7.35 -63.89 21.60
CA ALA A 173 -7.41 -65.32 21.89
C ALA A 173 -8.49 -66.05 21.08
N LYS A 174 -9.69 -65.46 20.93
CA LYS A 174 -10.74 -66.00 20.06
C LYS A 174 -10.29 -66.09 18.60
N LEU A 175 -9.63 -65.04 18.11
CA LEU A 175 -9.13 -65.00 16.74
C LEU A 175 -8.08 -66.08 16.52
N MET A 176 -7.12 -66.23 17.44
CA MET A 176 -6.10 -67.29 17.37
C MET A 176 -6.73 -68.68 17.31
N LYS A 177 -7.71 -68.97 18.19
CA LYS A 177 -8.40 -70.27 18.19
C LYS A 177 -9.14 -70.54 16.89
N ARG A 178 -9.74 -69.50 16.28
CA ARG A 178 -10.41 -69.61 14.97
C ARG A 178 -9.40 -69.92 13.86
N ILE A 179 -8.28 -69.19 13.81
CA ILE A 179 -7.21 -69.41 12.84
C ILE A 179 -6.65 -70.83 12.97
N GLU A 180 -6.43 -71.32 14.19
CA GLU A 180 -5.94 -72.68 14.44
C GLU A 180 -6.94 -73.75 13.93
N MET A 181 -8.24 -73.55 14.19
CA MET A 181 -9.29 -74.45 13.73
C MET A 181 -9.38 -74.47 12.20
N GLU A 182 -9.39 -73.30 11.56
CA GLU A 182 -9.38 -73.18 10.09
C GLU A 182 -8.13 -73.82 9.48
N ALA A 183 -6.95 -73.62 10.09
CA ALA A 183 -5.71 -74.25 9.65
C ALA A 183 -5.80 -75.78 9.73
N LYS A 184 -6.37 -76.32 10.80
CA LYS A 184 -6.55 -77.77 10.98
C LYS A 184 -7.55 -78.36 9.99
N GLU A 185 -8.69 -77.69 9.76
CA GLU A 185 -9.67 -78.11 8.75
C GLU A 185 -9.09 -78.07 7.34
N ASN A 186 -8.35 -77.01 7.01
CA ASN A 186 -7.69 -76.88 5.71
C ASN A 186 -6.60 -77.94 5.53
N ALA A 187 -5.85 -78.27 6.59
CA ALA A 187 -4.86 -79.34 6.58
C ALA A 187 -5.53 -80.71 6.34
N ASP A 188 -6.63 -81.02 7.02
CA ASP A 188 -7.38 -82.27 6.82
C ASP A 188 -7.94 -82.39 5.39
N LYS A 189 -8.55 -81.32 4.87
CA LYS A 189 -9.02 -81.26 3.46
C LYS A 189 -7.86 -81.49 2.49
N LYS A 190 -6.72 -80.82 2.69
CA LYS A 190 -5.53 -81.02 1.85
C LYS A 190 -4.99 -82.44 1.95
N ALA A 191 -4.92 -83.03 3.13
CA ALA A 191 -4.45 -84.40 3.34
C ALA A 191 -5.35 -85.41 2.60
N LYS A 192 -6.68 -85.28 2.73
CA LYS A 192 -7.66 -86.10 2.00
C LYS A 192 -7.50 -85.97 0.48
N ASN A 193 -7.29 -84.74 -0.03
CA ASN A 193 -7.05 -84.52 -1.45
C ASN A 193 -5.75 -85.19 -1.93
N ILE A 194 -4.68 -85.12 -1.15
CA ILE A 194 -3.40 -85.80 -1.46
C ILE A 194 -3.60 -87.32 -1.50
N LEU A 195 -4.29 -87.89 -0.51
CA LEU A 195 -4.60 -89.33 -0.48
C LEU A 195 -5.46 -89.75 -1.67
N ALA A 196 -6.52 -89.01 -2.00
CA ALA A 196 -7.35 -89.28 -3.16
C ALA A 196 -6.55 -89.22 -4.47
N LEU A 197 -5.63 -88.25 -4.60
CA LEU A 197 -4.74 -88.15 -5.76
C LEU A 197 -3.76 -89.32 -5.84
N ALA A 198 -3.21 -89.77 -4.70
CA ALA A 198 -2.35 -90.94 -4.64
C ALA A 198 -3.11 -92.21 -5.04
N ILE A 199 -4.30 -92.45 -4.49
CA ILE A 199 -5.17 -93.58 -4.86
C ILE A 199 -5.47 -93.54 -6.36
N LYS A 200 -5.88 -92.39 -6.91
CA LYS A 200 -6.14 -92.23 -8.35
C LYS A 200 -4.92 -92.59 -9.20
N ARG A 201 -3.71 -92.23 -8.77
CA ARG A 201 -2.47 -92.56 -9.49
C ARG A 201 -2.16 -94.07 -9.48
N TYR A 202 -2.34 -94.75 -8.35
CA TYR A 202 -2.02 -96.19 -8.22
C TYR A 202 -3.15 -97.13 -8.66
N ALA A 203 -4.39 -96.63 -8.79
CA ALA A 203 -5.55 -97.47 -9.12
C ALA A 203 -5.41 -98.18 -10.47
N GLY A 204 -4.80 -97.55 -11.48
CA GLY A 204 -4.58 -98.17 -12.78
C GLY A 204 -3.66 -99.38 -12.69
N ASP A 205 -2.48 -99.21 -12.10
CA ASP A 205 -1.49 -100.28 -11.94
C ASP A 205 -2.01 -101.42 -11.05
N TYR A 206 -2.69 -101.09 -9.94
CA TYR A 206 -3.26 -102.09 -9.03
C TYR A 206 -4.37 -102.93 -9.67
N VAL A 207 -5.27 -102.30 -10.44
CA VAL A 207 -6.34 -103.02 -11.14
C VAL A 207 -5.73 -103.91 -12.22
N ALA A 208 -4.80 -103.38 -13.04
CA ALA A 208 -4.13 -104.15 -14.08
C ALA A 208 -3.44 -105.40 -13.51
N GLU A 209 -2.74 -105.29 -12.38
CA GLU A 209 -2.08 -106.43 -11.74
C GLU A 209 -3.07 -107.48 -11.21
N LYS A 210 -4.21 -107.06 -10.63
CA LYS A 210 -5.17 -107.97 -10.00
C LYS A 210 -6.19 -108.61 -10.94
N THR A 211 -6.55 -107.97 -12.05
CA THR A 211 -7.58 -108.48 -12.97
C THR A 211 -7.06 -109.29 -14.16
N VAL A 212 -5.75 -109.36 -14.37
CA VAL A 212 -5.18 -110.22 -15.42
C VAL A 212 -5.06 -111.65 -14.90
N SER A 213 -5.91 -112.54 -15.41
CA SER A 213 -5.82 -113.98 -15.20
C SER A 213 -5.28 -114.64 -16.46
N VAL A 214 -4.16 -115.34 -16.35
CA VAL A 214 -3.57 -116.09 -17.46
C VAL A 214 -4.20 -117.48 -17.49
N VAL A 215 -4.90 -117.81 -18.57
CA VAL A 215 -5.48 -119.14 -18.79
C VAL A 215 -4.58 -119.91 -19.75
N ASN A 216 -3.99 -121.01 -19.27
CA ASN A 216 -3.16 -121.88 -20.11
C ASN A 216 -4.05 -122.76 -20.99
N LEU A 217 -3.83 -122.74 -22.31
CA LEU A 217 -4.58 -123.56 -23.25
C LEU A 217 -3.98 -124.98 -23.33
N PRO A 218 -4.81 -126.03 -23.32
CA PRO A 218 -4.35 -127.41 -23.21
C PRO A 218 -3.69 -127.96 -24.50
N ASN A 219 -3.90 -127.34 -25.66
CA ASN A 219 -3.24 -127.72 -26.92
C ASN A 219 -3.26 -126.59 -27.97
N GLU A 220 -2.37 -126.66 -28.97
CA GLU A 220 -2.28 -125.66 -30.06
C GLU A 220 -3.49 -125.70 -31.01
N GLU A 221 -4.22 -126.82 -31.09
CA GLU A 221 -5.46 -126.91 -31.87
C GLU A 221 -6.57 -126.01 -31.28
N MET A 222 -6.74 -126.02 -29.95
CA MET A 222 -7.64 -125.09 -29.24
C MET A 222 -7.27 -123.64 -29.51
N LYS A 223 -5.98 -123.31 -29.47
CA LYS A 223 -5.49 -121.96 -29.77
C LYS A 223 -5.81 -121.55 -31.21
N GLY A 224 -5.62 -122.45 -32.17
CA GLY A 224 -6.00 -122.22 -33.56
C GLY A 224 -7.50 -121.93 -33.75
N ARG A 225 -8.38 -122.63 -33.00
CA ARG A 225 -9.83 -122.37 -33.02
C ARG A 225 -10.23 -121.06 -32.35
N ILE A 226 -9.57 -120.68 -31.26
CA ILE A 226 -9.82 -119.41 -30.56
C ILE A 226 -9.35 -118.22 -31.42
N ILE A 227 -8.22 -118.33 -32.12
CA ILE A 227 -7.73 -117.27 -33.02
C ILE A 227 -8.61 -117.20 -34.29
N GLY A 228 -8.96 -118.36 -34.86
CA GLY A 228 -9.69 -118.47 -36.12
C GLY A 228 -8.82 -118.17 -37.35
N ARG A 229 -9.25 -118.58 -38.54
CA ARG A 229 -8.54 -118.30 -39.81
C ARG A 229 -8.38 -116.78 -39.99
N GLU A 230 -7.15 -116.32 -40.22
CA GLU A 230 -6.75 -114.90 -40.33
C GLU A 230 -7.03 -114.04 -39.07
N GLY A 231 -7.22 -114.67 -37.90
CA GLY A 231 -7.45 -113.97 -36.63
C GLY A 231 -8.87 -113.45 -36.44
N ARG A 232 -9.85 -113.96 -37.20
CA ARG A 232 -11.22 -113.44 -37.18
C ARG A 232 -11.91 -113.56 -35.81
N ASN A 233 -11.67 -114.66 -35.08
CA ASN A 233 -12.33 -114.89 -33.79
C ASN A 233 -11.69 -114.05 -32.68
N ILE A 234 -10.35 -113.92 -32.66
CA ILE A 234 -9.70 -113.09 -31.63
C ILE A 234 -10.08 -111.62 -31.79
N ARG A 235 -10.14 -111.08 -33.02
CA ARG A 235 -10.62 -109.70 -33.24
C ARG A 235 -12.07 -109.48 -32.82
N ALA A 236 -12.93 -110.50 -32.97
CA ALA A 236 -14.31 -110.41 -32.50
C ALA A 236 -14.38 -110.38 -30.96
N ILE A 237 -13.53 -111.15 -30.28
CA ILE A 237 -13.41 -111.14 -28.82
C ILE A 237 -12.86 -109.79 -28.33
N GLU A 238 -11.79 -109.28 -28.94
CA GLU A 238 -11.21 -107.95 -28.63
C GLU A 238 -12.27 -106.85 -28.82
N ALA A 239 -12.97 -106.85 -29.96
CA ALA A 239 -14.04 -105.89 -30.21
C ALA A 239 -15.22 -105.98 -29.22
N SER A 240 -15.55 -107.18 -28.73
CA SER A 240 -16.66 -107.38 -27.78
C SER A 240 -16.27 -107.07 -26.33
N THR A 241 -15.00 -107.26 -25.97
CA THR A 241 -14.50 -107.07 -24.59
C THR A 241 -13.82 -105.72 -24.38
N GLY A 242 -13.50 -104.99 -25.46
CA GLY A 242 -12.95 -103.64 -25.41
C GLY A 242 -11.47 -103.56 -25.00
N ILE A 243 -10.77 -104.70 -25.05
CA ILE A 243 -9.31 -104.83 -24.87
C ILE A 243 -8.73 -105.29 -26.21
#